data_AF-A0A061QTJ9-F1
#
_entry.id   AF-A0A061QTJ9-F1
#
_cell.length_a   1.000
_cell.length_b   1.000
_cell.length_c   1.000
_cell.angle_alpha   90.00
_cell.angle_beta   90.00
_cell.angle_gamma   90.00
#
_symmetry.space_group_name_H-M   'P 1'
#
loop_
_entity.id
_entity.type
_entity.pdbx_description
1 polymer ?
#
loop_
_entity_poly.entity_id
_entity_poly.type
_entity_poly.pdbx_seq_one_letter_code
_entity_poly.pdbx_strand_id
1 'polypeptide(L)'
;MGPRGRLLRPVHCRCLKSSPSLPACVGGACFPQEELYLKFAEFEEKCKEVERARAIYRFALDNIPKSQVEEVFKKYTMFEKQHGDREGIEDVIVSKKRFQYEEDVQKEPLNYDVWFDYVRLEESAGDHERVREVYERAISNIPPGQEKRFWQRYIYLWINYALYEELEAEDEQRTREVYRACLKLIPHKAFTFSKIWILAAQFEIRCKRLDAARKILGMAIGMCPKEKLFRTYIDIELQLGNIDRCRTLYAKYLEWNSASCSAWSKFAELETSLGESERARSIYELAISQQSLDMPEVIWKAYIDFEIAEGNRENARALYERLLDRTKHVKVWMSFAKFEATTLGELAEGDAETGEGARAREEDTAAAAEEREAAARSVYERAYRCLRDEQPEAKEEAVLLLEAWRRFEQEAAARGGEASSSAVEAVERRLPRRIKRKRPILTDDGLEAGMEEYYDYIFPDEANHAPNLKILEAAYRWKKQKTGDES
;
A
#
# COMPACT_ATOMS: atom_id res chain seq x y z
N MET A 1 -19.42 34.19 75.44
CA MET A 1 -19.45 33.55 74.10
C MET A 1 -18.24 34.03 73.31
N GLY A 2 -17.55 33.09 72.66
CA GLY A 2 -16.46 33.35 71.73
C GLY A 2 -15.21 32.54 72.05
N PRO A 3 -14.99 31.38 71.40
CA PRO A 3 -13.68 30.78 71.31
C PRO A 3 -12.99 31.19 70.00
N ARG A 4 -11.72 31.55 70.15
CA ARG A 4 -10.77 31.95 69.12
C ARG A 4 -10.23 30.74 68.38
N GLY A 5 -9.92 30.92 67.09
CA GLY A 5 -9.27 29.93 66.25
C GLY A 5 -7.85 29.56 66.71
N ARG A 6 -7.41 28.36 66.33
CA ARG A 6 -6.01 27.93 66.39
C ARG A 6 -5.57 27.32 65.06
N LEU A 7 -4.42 27.81 64.64
CA LEU A 7 -3.59 27.41 63.53
C LEU A 7 -3.14 25.95 63.64
N LEU A 8 -3.11 25.28 62.48
CA LEU A 8 -2.51 23.97 62.25
C LEU A 8 -0.98 24.08 62.19
N ARG A 9 -0.30 23.31 63.06
CA ARG A 9 1.07 22.81 62.89
C ARG A 9 1.25 21.55 63.79
N PRO A 10 2.28 20.74 63.56
CA PRO A 10 2.18 19.31 63.22
C PRO A 10 2.09 18.40 64.44
N VAL A 11 1.26 17.36 64.36
CA VAL A 11 1.19 16.33 65.41
C VAL A 11 2.21 15.24 65.09
N HIS A 12 3.34 15.29 65.81
CA HIS A 12 4.18 14.14 66.04
C HIS A 12 3.32 12.93 66.45
N CYS A 13 3.41 11.83 65.71
CA CYS A 13 2.96 10.50 66.14
C CYS A 13 3.77 10.04 67.36
N ARG A 14 3.43 10.56 68.55
CA ARG A 14 3.77 9.99 69.85
C ARG A 14 2.60 9.16 70.32
N CYS A 15 2.46 7.93 69.84
CA CYS A 15 1.63 6.88 70.47
C CYS A 15 2.02 5.49 69.91
N LEU A 16 3.30 5.12 70.05
CA LEU A 16 3.79 3.75 69.78
C LEU A 16 4.71 3.25 70.93
N LYS A 17 4.50 3.75 72.14
CA LYS A 17 5.21 3.31 73.36
C LYS A 17 4.22 2.87 74.44
N SER A 18 3.51 1.78 74.17
CA SER A 18 2.94 0.90 75.20
C SER A 18 2.71 -0.47 74.55
N SER A 19 3.71 -1.31 74.76
CA SER A 19 3.84 -2.72 74.38
C SER A 19 2.62 -3.59 74.78
N PRO A 20 2.45 -4.77 74.16
CA PRO A 20 3.26 -5.91 74.54
C PRO A 20 4.29 -6.24 73.46
N SER A 21 5.50 -6.52 73.91
CA SER A 21 6.55 -7.18 73.14
C SER A 21 5.99 -8.35 72.36
N LEU A 22 6.28 -8.39 71.05
CA LEU A 22 6.24 -9.60 70.24
C LEU A 22 6.92 -10.73 71.03
N PRO A 23 6.32 -11.93 71.13
CA PRO A 23 7.03 -13.07 71.69
C PRO A 23 8.20 -13.39 70.75
N ALA A 24 9.39 -13.08 71.23
CA ALA A 24 10.63 -13.56 70.65
C ALA A 24 10.58 -15.09 70.59
N CYS A 25 11.05 -15.61 69.47
CA CYS A 25 11.09 -17.00 69.07
C CYS A 25 11.37 -17.98 70.22
N VAL A 26 10.42 -18.89 70.46
CA VAL A 26 10.68 -20.17 71.12
C VAL A 26 10.19 -21.27 70.20
N GLY A 27 11.14 -22.00 69.61
CA GLY A 27 10.87 -23.24 68.87
C GLY A 27 10.75 -23.07 67.35
N GLY A 28 11.89 -23.21 66.66
CA GLY A 28 12.11 -24.16 65.55
C GLY A 28 11.08 -24.40 64.44
N ALA A 29 10.10 -23.53 64.21
CA ALA A 29 9.22 -23.59 63.04
C ALA A 29 9.15 -22.21 62.40
N CYS A 30 9.72 -22.08 61.21
CA CYS A 30 9.50 -20.93 60.36
C CYS A 30 8.04 -20.99 59.91
N PHE A 31 7.13 -20.37 60.66
CA PHE A 31 5.76 -20.19 60.20
C PHE A 31 5.81 -19.44 58.86
N PRO A 32 5.07 -19.89 57.84
CA PRO A 32 5.02 -19.17 56.57
C PRO A 32 4.55 -17.74 56.85
N GLN A 33 5.45 -16.76 56.69
CA GLN A 33 5.15 -15.36 56.95
C GLN A 33 3.94 -14.89 56.10
N GLU A 34 3.76 -15.50 54.93
CA GLU A 34 2.61 -15.33 54.03
C GLU A 34 1.26 -15.59 54.71
N GLU A 35 1.12 -16.71 55.42
CA GLU A 35 -0.16 -17.11 56.00
C GLU A 35 -0.51 -16.18 57.17
N LEU A 36 0.52 -15.70 57.89
CA LEU A 36 0.35 -14.71 58.94
C LEU A 36 -0.19 -13.38 58.38
N TYR A 37 0.41 -12.85 57.31
CA TYR A 37 -0.07 -11.60 56.70
C TYR A 37 -1.49 -11.74 56.13
N LEU A 38 -1.80 -12.87 55.50
CA LEU A 38 -3.14 -13.14 54.97
C LEU A 38 -4.19 -13.24 56.09
N LYS A 39 -3.89 -13.99 57.15
CA LYS A 39 -4.79 -14.12 58.31
C LYS A 39 -4.94 -12.81 59.07
N PHE A 40 -3.87 -12.00 59.13
CA PHE A 40 -3.90 -10.70 59.78
C PHE A 40 -4.72 -9.69 58.97
N ALA A 41 -4.62 -9.70 57.65
CA ALA A 41 -5.48 -8.88 56.79
C ALA A 41 -6.96 -9.32 56.84
N GLU A 42 -7.24 -10.63 56.82
CA GLU A 42 -8.60 -11.19 57.02
C GLU A 42 -9.18 -10.81 58.40
N PHE A 43 -8.32 -10.63 59.42
CA PHE A 43 -8.73 -10.19 60.76
C PHE A 43 -9.10 -8.71 60.78
N GLU A 44 -8.25 -7.84 60.24
CA GLU A 44 -8.53 -6.40 60.16
C GLU A 44 -9.74 -6.08 59.28
N GLU A 45 -9.99 -6.90 58.25
CA GLU A 45 -11.21 -6.85 57.44
C GLU A 45 -12.45 -7.14 58.29
N LYS A 46 -12.42 -8.17 59.15
CA LYS A 46 -13.51 -8.46 60.11
C LYS A 46 -13.69 -7.33 61.12
N CYS A 47 -12.61 -6.63 61.47
CA CYS A 47 -12.63 -5.45 62.33
C CYS A 47 -13.13 -4.18 61.61
N LYS A 48 -13.43 -4.24 60.30
CA LYS A 48 -13.86 -3.12 59.44
C LYS A 48 -12.81 -2.02 59.27
N GLU A 49 -11.55 -2.30 59.56
CA GLU A 49 -10.42 -1.38 59.38
C GLU A 49 -9.80 -1.59 57.99
N VAL A 50 -10.55 -1.21 56.95
CA VAL A 50 -10.20 -1.45 55.54
C VAL A 50 -8.86 -0.80 55.15
N GLU A 51 -8.57 0.40 55.66
CA GLU A 51 -7.31 1.11 55.39
C GLU A 51 -6.09 0.40 55.98
N ARG A 52 -6.23 -0.20 57.17
CA ARG A 52 -5.15 -1.01 57.77
C ARG A 52 -4.95 -2.31 57.03
N ALA A 53 -6.04 -2.98 56.63
CA ALA A 53 -5.96 -4.17 55.80
C ALA A 53 -5.21 -3.89 54.47
N ARG A 54 -5.49 -2.75 53.81
CA ARG A 54 -4.72 -2.30 52.62
C ARG A 54 -3.23 -2.11 52.91
N ALA A 55 -2.90 -1.43 54.01
CA ALA A 55 -1.50 -1.19 54.40
C ALA A 55 -0.76 -2.50 54.67
N ILE A 56 -1.42 -3.48 55.29
CA ILE A 56 -0.86 -4.82 55.55
C ILE A 56 -0.62 -5.56 54.24
N TYR A 57 -1.56 -5.53 53.29
CA TYR A 57 -1.37 -6.15 51.98
C TYR A 57 -0.22 -5.50 51.19
N ARG A 58 -0.11 -4.17 51.18
CA ARG A 58 1.04 -3.48 50.56
C ARG A 58 2.36 -3.88 51.22
N PHE A 59 2.39 -3.89 52.54
CA PHE A 59 3.57 -4.30 53.30
C PHE A 59 3.95 -5.77 53.05
N ALA A 60 2.96 -6.65 52.88
CA ALA A 60 3.19 -8.04 52.53
C ALA A 60 3.81 -8.18 51.14
N LEU A 61 3.37 -7.38 50.16
CA LEU A 61 3.95 -7.38 48.81
C LEU A 61 5.41 -6.91 48.79
N ASP A 62 5.79 -5.96 49.66
CA ASP A 62 7.15 -5.40 49.70
C ASP A 62 8.17 -6.32 50.40
N ASN A 63 7.73 -7.16 51.34
CA ASN A 63 8.63 -7.92 52.23
C ASN A 63 8.67 -9.44 51.96
N ILE A 64 7.73 -9.98 51.18
CA ILE A 64 7.65 -11.43 50.92
C ILE A 64 8.52 -11.83 49.72
N PRO A 65 9.21 -12.99 49.77
CA PRO A 65 9.93 -13.54 48.62
C PRO A 65 9.04 -13.86 47.41
N LYS A 66 9.56 -13.59 46.22
CA LYS A 66 8.86 -13.56 44.92
C LYS A 66 7.99 -14.78 44.58
N SER A 67 8.36 -15.98 45.05
CA SER A 67 7.63 -17.22 44.78
C SER A 67 6.24 -17.30 45.43
N GLN A 68 5.99 -16.48 46.46
CA GLN A 68 4.77 -16.52 47.29
C GLN A 68 3.88 -15.28 47.14
N VAL A 69 4.36 -14.27 46.41
CA VAL A 69 3.67 -12.99 46.16
C VAL A 69 2.37 -13.21 45.36
N GLU A 70 2.29 -14.26 44.54
CA GLU A 70 1.10 -14.54 43.73
C GLU A 70 -0.15 -14.83 44.55
N GLU A 71 -0.03 -15.56 45.66
CA GLU A 71 -1.17 -15.92 46.51
C GLU A 71 -1.68 -14.71 47.30
N VAL A 72 -0.75 -13.93 47.85
CA VAL A 72 -1.04 -12.67 48.53
C VAL A 72 -1.73 -11.69 47.58
N PHE A 73 -1.26 -11.60 46.34
CA PHE A 73 -1.88 -10.74 45.33
C PHE A 73 -3.28 -11.20 44.93
N LYS A 74 -3.52 -12.50 44.75
CA LYS A 74 -4.86 -13.03 44.44
C LYS A 74 -5.86 -12.62 45.53
N LYS A 75 -5.48 -12.77 46.80
CA LYS A 75 -6.31 -12.34 47.93
C LYS A 75 -6.45 -10.82 48.01
N TYR A 76 -5.38 -10.06 47.76
CA TYR A 76 -5.45 -8.61 47.75
C TYR A 76 -6.35 -8.06 46.62
N THR A 77 -6.31 -8.68 45.44
CA THR A 77 -7.21 -8.32 44.33
C THR A 77 -8.67 -8.64 44.66
N MET A 78 -8.94 -9.78 45.33
CA MET A 78 -10.29 -10.10 45.80
C MET A 78 -10.75 -9.10 46.87
N PHE A 79 -9.87 -8.69 47.76
CA PHE A 79 -10.13 -7.69 48.79
C PHE A 79 -10.45 -6.32 48.18
N GLU A 80 -9.64 -5.81 47.24
CA GLU A 80 -9.91 -4.53 46.57
C GLU A 80 -11.15 -4.61 45.66
N LYS A 81 -11.50 -5.78 45.09
CA LYS A 81 -12.79 -5.95 44.40
C LYS A 81 -14.00 -5.83 45.32
N GLN A 82 -13.85 -6.22 46.60
CA GLN A 82 -14.94 -6.20 47.58
C GLN A 82 -15.07 -4.84 48.27
N HIS A 83 -13.94 -4.16 48.53
CA HIS A 83 -13.88 -2.95 49.36
C HIS A 83 -13.25 -1.72 48.69
N GLY A 84 -12.76 -1.87 47.46
CA GLY A 84 -11.98 -0.88 46.73
C GLY A 84 -12.77 0.02 45.79
N ASP A 85 -12.22 1.22 45.59
CA ASP A 85 -12.55 2.10 44.49
C ASP A 85 -11.88 1.61 43.20
N ARG A 86 -12.50 1.87 42.04
CA ARG A 86 -12.02 1.39 40.74
C ARG A 86 -10.55 1.78 40.46
N GLU A 87 -10.16 2.99 40.84
CA GLU A 87 -8.81 3.53 40.67
C GLU A 87 -7.77 2.77 41.50
N GLY A 88 -8.10 2.43 42.75
CA GLY A 88 -7.19 1.66 43.62
C GLY A 88 -6.95 0.23 43.11
N ILE A 89 -7.96 -0.39 42.49
CA ILE A 89 -7.81 -1.71 41.84
C ILE A 89 -6.87 -1.60 40.64
N GLU A 90 -7.02 -0.54 39.83
CA GLU A 90 -6.18 -0.29 38.66
C GLU A 90 -4.71 -0.10 39.05
N ASP A 91 -4.40 0.70 40.08
CA ASP A 91 -3.04 0.92 40.58
C ASP A 91 -2.34 -0.37 41.02
N VAL A 92 -3.07 -1.26 41.69
CA VAL A 92 -2.55 -2.55 42.17
C VAL A 92 -2.28 -3.50 41.01
N ILE A 93 -3.17 -3.53 40.01
CA ILE A 93 -2.98 -4.33 38.79
C ILE A 93 -1.80 -3.82 37.98
N VAL A 94 -1.66 -2.50 37.81
CA VAL A 94 -0.51 -1.88 37.14
C VAL A 94 0.78 -2.26 37.86
N SER A 95 0.83 -2.14 39.19
CA SER A 95 2.02 -2.48 39.98
C SER A 95 2.46 -3.94 39.83
N LYS A 96 1.52 -4.89 39.77
CA LYS A 96 1.86 -6.30 39.49
C LYS A 96 2.37 -6.51 38.07
N LYS A 97 1.67 -5.96 37.08
CA LYS A 97 2.07 -6.11 35.68
C LYS A 97 3.45 -5.50 35.44
N ARG A 98 3.75 -4.35 36.06
CA ARG A 98 5.09 -3.73 36.08
C ARG A 98 6.15 -4.71 36.54
N PHE A 99 5.94 -5.33 37.71
CA PHE A 99 6.89 -6.30 38.26
C PHE A 99 7.08 -7.52 37.34
N GLN A 100 6.00 -8.04 36.75
CA GLN A 100 6.06 -9.15 35.80
C GLN A 100 6.87 -8.77 34.56
N TYR A 101 6.58 -7.62 33.95
CA TYR A 101 7.33 -7.14 32.80
C TYR A 101 8.78 -6.83 33.12
N GLU A 102 9.10 -6.29 34.30
CA GLU A 102 10.48 -6.11 34.74
C GLU A 102 11.24 -7.43 34.86
N GLU A 103 10.58 -8.48 35.38
CA GLU A 103 11.16 -9.81 35.47
C GLU A 103 11.37 -10.43 34.09
N ASP A 104 10.38 -10.29 33.20
CA ASP A 104 10.45 -10.81 31.83
C ASP A 104 11.54 -10.10 31.01
N VAL A 105 11.66 -8.78 31.17
CA VAL A 105 12.73 -7.98 30.58
C VAL A 105 14.11 -8.38 31.10
N GLN A 106 14.24 -8.73 32.39
CA GLN A 106 15.50 -9.23 32.95
C GLN A 106 15.88 -10.61 32.42
N LYS A 107 14.89 -11.49 32.21
CA LYS A 107 15.09 -12.84 31.66
C LYS A 107 15.44 -12.80 30.17
N GLU A 108 14.67 -12.04 29.39
CA GLU A 108 14.79 -11.96 27.93
C GLU A 108 14.86 -10.51 27.44
N PRO A 109 16.02 -9.82 27.57
CA PRO A 109 16.15 -8.41 27.18
C PRO A 109 15.88 -8.14 25.69
N LEU A 110 16.05 -9.15 24.83
CA LEU A 110 15.91 -9.04 23.38
C LEU A 110 14.47 -9.23 22.88
N ASN A 111 13.53 -9.59 23.76
CA ASN A 111 12.14 -9.75 23.38
C ASN A 111 11.42 -8.39 23.34
N TYR A 112 11.39 -7.76 22.16
CA TYR A 112 10.77 -6.45 21.97
C TYR A 112 9.25 -6.43 22.22
N ASP A 113 8.54 -7.56 22.19
CA ASP A 113 7.10 -7.57 22.48
C ASP A 113 6.81 -7.25 23.94
N VAL A 114 7.62 -7.81 24.85
CA VAL A 114 7.53 -7.52 26.29
C VAL A 114 7.78 -6.04 26.54
N TRP A 115 8.74 -5.44 25.83
CA TRP A 115 8.99 -4.00 25.89
C TRP A 115 7.80 -3.17 25.37
N PHE A 116 7.14 -3.58 24.29
CA PHE A 116 5.94 -2.88 23.81
C PHE A 116 4.79 -2.94 24.82
N ASP A 117 4.56 -4.10 25.41
CA ASP A 117 3.50 -4.26 26.42
C ASP A 117 3.83 -3.48 27.70
N TYR A 118 5.10 -3.44 28.09
CA TYR A 118 5.55 -2.68 29.25
C TYR A 118 5.41 -1.17 29.03
N VAL A 119 5.83 -0.67 27.88
CA VAL A 119 5.65 0.73 27.48
C VAL A 119 4.17 1.12 27.50
N ARG A 120 3.28 0.33 26.90
CA ARG A 120 1.83 0.62 26.88
C ARG A 120 1.22 0.68 28.28
N LEU A 121 1.73 -0.15 29.20
CA LEU A 121 1.30 -0.10 30.59
C LEU A 121 1.73 1.22 31.25
N GLU A 122 2.97 1.65 31.04
CA GLU A 122 3.46 2.92 31.58
C GLU A 122 2.78 4.14 30.95
N GLU A 123 2.51 4.10 29.65
CA GLU A 123 1.71 5.12 28.95
C GLU A 123 0.31 5.23 29.57
N SER A 124 -0.34 4.10 29.88
CA SER A 124 -1.64 4.10 30.57
C SER A 124 -1.59 4.64 32.00
N ALA A 125 -0.42 4.57 32.66
CA ALA A 125 -0.22 5.09 34.00
C ALA A 125 0.10 6.60 34.01
N GLY A 126 0.48 7.18 32.86
CA GLY A 126 0.70 8.62 32.68
C GLY A 126 1.94 9.20 33.35
N ASP A 127 2.87 8.35 33.83
CA ASP A 127 4.11 8.81 34.47
C ASP A 127 5.21 9.04 33.41
N HIS A 128 5.32 10.28 32.93
CA HIS A 128 6.25 10.64 31.84
C HIS A 128 7.72 10.32 32.15
N GLU A 129 8.17 10.42 33.41
CA GLU A 129 9.56 10.15 33.76
C GLU A 129 9.86 8.65 33.67
N ARG A 130 8.96 7.82 34.16
CA ARG A 130 9.10 6.36 34.06
C ARG A 130 8.99 5.87 32.63
N VAL A 131 8.02 6.37 31.86
CA VAL A 131 7.87 6.00 30.45
C VAL A 131 9.18 6.25 29.70
N ARG A 132 9.82 7.40 29.93
CA ARG A 132 11.13 7.74 29.36
C ARG A 132 12.23 6.77 29.78
N GLU A 133 12.33 6.46 31.07
CA GLU A 133 13.33 5.50 31.57
C GLU A 133 13.15 4.14 30.89
N VAL A 134 11.90 3.67 30.75
CA VAL A 134 11.60 2.40 30.09
C VAL A 134 12.00 2.45 28.62
N TYR A 135 11.69 3.53 27.90
CA TYR A 135 12.12 3.71 26.52
C TYR A 135 13.65 3.74 26.38
N GLU A 136 14.37 4.50 27.22
CA GLU A 136 15.84 4.58 27.19
C GLU A 136 16.48 3.21 27.46
N ARG A 137 15.95 2.47 28.44
CA ARG A 137 16.37 1.10 28.74
C ARG A 137 16.11 0.17 27.55
N ALA A 138 14.93 0.24 26.96
CA ALA A 138 14.57 -0.57 25.80
C ALA A 138 15.48 -0.28 24.59
N ILE A 139 15.85 0.99 24.39
CA ILE A 139 16.74 1.44 23.32
C ILE A 139 18.18 0.93 23.49
N SER A 140 18.66 0.82 24.74
CA SER A 140 20.01 0.32 25.04
C SER A 140 20.24 -1.12 24.55
N ASN A 141 19.17 -1.91 24.41
CA ASN A 141 19.20 -3.27 23.90
C ASN A 141 19.20 -3.29 22.38
N ILE A 142 20.37 -3.04 21.79
CA ILE A 142 20.56 -3.06 20.34
C ILE A 142 20.43 -4.50 19.81
N PRO A 143 19.67 -4.74 18.72
CA PRO A 143 19.60 -6.07 18.11
C PRO A 143 20.99 -6.63 17.74
N PRO A 144 21.30 -7.89 18.08
CA PRO A 144 22.62 -8.47 17.82
C PRO A 144 22.88 -8.77 16.34
N GLY A 145 21.83 -8.96 15.53
CA GLY A 145 21.92 -9.23 14.10
C GLY A 145 21.66 -7.99 13.25
N GLN A 146 22.39 -7.82 12.15
CA GLN A 146 22.20 -6.74 11.17
C GLN A 146 21.10 -7.04 10.13
N GLU A 147 20.25 -8.04 10.39
CA GLU A 147 19.18 -8.41 9.48
C GLU A 147 17.94 -7.53 9.68
N LYS A 148 17.33 -7.11 8.57
CA LYS A 148 16.15 -6.24 8.57
C LYS A 148 15.00 -6.74 9.48
N ARG A 149 14.84 -8.05 9.69
CA ARG A 149 13.76 -8.63 10.52
C ARG A 149 13.87 -8.22 11.99
N PHE A 150 15.06 -8.33 12.59
CA PHE A 150 15.28 -7.96 14.00
C PHE A 150 15.19 -6.45 14.22
N TRP A 151 15.59 -5.66 13.21
CA TRP A 151 15.52 -4.21 13.27
C TRP A 151 14.12 -3.64 13.08
N GLN A 152 13.18 -4.36 12.46
CA GLN A 152 11.83 -3.87 12.25
C GLN A 152 11.15 -3.50 13.57
N ARG A 153 11.11 -4.43 14.53
CA ARG A 153 10.48 -4.20 15.84
C ARG A 153 11.22 -3.14 16.64
N TYR A 154 12.55 -3.19 16.65
CA TYR A 154 13.37 -2.18 17.30
C TYR A 154 13.12 -0.76 16.75
N ILE A 155 12.94 -0.60 15.43
CA ILE A 155 12.63 0.72 14.84
C ILE A 155 11.20 1.16 15.16
N TYR A 156 10.24 0.24 15.25
CA TYR A 156 8.91 0.58 15.74
C TYR A 156 8.92 1.07 17.18
N LEU A 157 9.80 0.54 18.04
CA LEU A 157 10.00 1.07 19.39
C LEU A 157 10.48 2.52 19.35
N TRP A 158 11.45 2.85 18.49
CA TRP A 158 11.88 4.24 18.28
C TRP A 158 10.78 5.14 17.72
N ILE A 159 9.95 4.63 16.81
CA ILE A 159 8.80 5.38 16.27
C ILE A 159 7.78 5.65 17.37
N ASN A 160 7.46 4.67 18.22
CA ASN A 160 6.56 4.84 19.35
C ASN A 160 7.13 5.84 20.35
N TYR A 161 8.43 5.77 20.65
CA TYR A 161 9.06 6.72 21.55
C TYR A 161 8.98 8.16 21.03
N ALA A 162 9.26 8.36 19.74
CA ALA A 162 9.13 9.69 19.13
C ALA A 162 7.67 10.18 19.07
N LEU A 163 6.72 9.27 18.82
CA LEU A 163 5.30 9.60 18.78
C LEU A 163 4.75 9.92 20.18
N TYR A 164 5.22 9.21 21.20
CA TYR A 164 4.92 9.48 22.61
C TYR A 164 5.43 10.86 23.03
N GLU A 165 6.70 11.17 22.76
CA GLU A 165 7.25 12.48 23.12
C GLU A 165 6.57 13.63 22.36
N GLU A 166 6.09 13.37 21.15
CA GLU A 166 5.35 14.34 20.35
C GLU A 166 3.90 14.56 20.82
N LEU A 167 3.15 13.49 21.08
CA LEU A 167 1.72 13.57 21.39
C LEU A 167 1.41 13.72 22.87
N GLU A 168 2.16 13.06 23.75
CA GLU A 168 1.86 13.04 25.18
C GLU A 168 2.74 13.99 25.98
N ALA A 169 4.05 14.02 25.70
CA ALA A 169 4.97 14.88 26.42
C ALA A 169 5.09 16.29 25.83
N GLU A 170 4.65 16.49 24.59
CA GLU A 170 4.76 17.73 23.80
C GLU A 170 6.19 18.34 23.77
N ASP A 171 7.23 17.53 23.99
CA ASP A 171 8.63 17.99 24.01
C ASP A 171 9.24 17.88 22.60
N GLU A 172 9.17 18.98 21.88
CA GLU A 172 9.73 19.07 20.53
C GLU A 172 11.26 18.89 20.50
N GLN A 173 11.99 19.28 21.55
CA GLN A 173 13.46 19.26 21.54
C GLN A 173 13.95 17.82 21.70
N ARG A 174 13.41 17.10 22.68
CA ARG A 174 13.75 15.68 22.86
C ARG A 174 13.35 14.84 21.66
N THR A 175 12.16 15.05 21.10
CA THR A 175 11.73 14.33 19.89
C THR A 175 12.75 14.44 18.75
N ARG A 176 13.39 15.60 18.58
CA ARG A 176 14.50 15.78 17.61
C ARG A 176 15.74 14.97 17.97
N GLU A 177 16.12 14.96 19.24
CA GLU A 177 17.26 14.20 19.72
C GLU A 177 17.05 12.70 19.52
N VAL A 178 15.83 12.21 19.81
CA VAL A 178 15.39 10.84 19.56
C VAL A 178 15.51 10.48 18.08
N TYR A 179 14.95 11.29 17.19
CA TYR A 179 15.09 11.05 15.75
C TYR A 179 16.56 11.09 15.30
N ARG A 180 17.37 12.04 15.79
CA ARG A 180 18.80 12.12 15.44
C ARG A 180 19.59 10.93 15.97
N ALA A 181 19.31 10.45 17.18
CA ALA A 181 19.94 9.29 17.76
C ALA A 181 19.58 8.02 16.96
N CYS A 182 18.29 7.85 16.64
CA CYS A 182 17.84 6.72 15.84
C CYS A 182 18.49 6.71 14.44
N LEU A 183 18.55 7.86 13.77
CA LEU A 183 19.20 7.99 12.46
C LEU A 183 20.71 7.73 12.50
N LYS A 184 21.40 8.03 13.61
CA LYS A 184 22.84 7.70 13.77
C LYS A 184 23.05 6.20 14.01
N LEU A 185 22.14 5.56 14.73
CA LEU A 185 22.25 4.16 15.13
C LEU A 185 21.99 3.21 13.96
N ILE A 186 21.06 3.57 13.07
CA ILE A 186 20.67 2.72 11.93
C ILE A 186 21.83 2.60 10.92
N PRO A 187 22.27 1.38 10.59
CA PRO A 187 23.22 1.14 9.50
C PRO A 187 22.55 1.26 8.13
N HIS A 188 22.48 2.49 7.61
CA HIS A 188 21.84 2.81 6.32
C HIS A 188 22.43 2.10 5.10
N LYS A 189 23.66 1.58 5.19
CA LYS A 189 24.34 0.83 4.13
C LYS A 189 23.88 -0.62 4.02
N ALA A 190 23.45 -1.23 5.13
CA ALA A 190 23.07 -2.65 5.17
C ALA A 190 21.58 -2.83 4.88
N PHE A 191 20.74 -1.95 5.42
CA PHE A 191 19.32 -1.94 5.14
C PHE A 191 18.79 -0.51 5.24
N THR A 192 17.71 -0.23 4.50
CA THR A 192 17.14 1.11 4.42
C THR A 192 15.73 1.11 5.02
N PHE A 193 15.47 2.00 5.97
CA PHE A 193 14.14 2.21 6.54
C PHE A 193 13.59 3.56 6.09
N SER A 194 12.78 3.57 5.03
CA SER A 194 12.24 4.82 4.48
C SER A 194 11.23 5.49 5.42
N LYS A 195 10.50 4.69 6.22
CA LYS A 195 9.43 5.20 7.08
C LYS A 195 9.93 6.16 8.15
N ILE A 196 11.09 5.90 8.77
CA ILE A 196 11.62 6.78 9.82
C ILE A 196 12.04 8.14 9.26
N TRP A 197 12.67 8.18 8.09
CA TRP A 197 13.05 9.43 7.42
C TRP A 197 11.83 10.27 7.06
N ILE A 198 10.74 9.63 6.59
CA ILE A 198 9.48 10.29 6.29
C ILE A 198 8.86 10.87 7.56
N LEU A 199 8.80 10.10 8.64
CA LEU A 199 8.24 10.55 9.92
C LEU A 199 9.05 11.72 10.50
N ALA A 200 10.39 11.64 10.49
CA ALA A 200 11.26 12.71 10.95
C ALA A 200 11.05 14.01 10.13
N ALA A 201 10.86 13.88 8.81
CA ALA A 201 10.58 15.03 7.95
C ALA A 201 9.18 15.62 8.21
N GLN A 202 8.15 14.77 8.37
CA GLN A 202 6.80 15.20 8.72
C GLN A 202 6.76 15.91 10.08
N PHE A 203 7.51 15.41 11.06
CA PHE A 203 7.69 16.04 12.36
C PHE A 203 8.29 17.45 12.22
N GLU A 204 9.39 17.62 11.48
CA GLU A 204 9.99 18.95 11.28
C GLU A 204 9.06 19.90 10.50
N ILE A 205 8.19 19.39 9.61
CA ILE A 205 7.14 20.18 8.96
C ILE A 205 6.09 20.65 9.97
N ARG A 206 5.66 19.79 10.90
CA ARG A 206 4.75 20.17 12.00
C ARG A 206 5.37 21.23 12.91
N CYS A 207 6.67 21.11 13.21
CA CYS A 207 7.45 22.14 13.90
C CYS A 207 7.75 23.40 13.04
N LYS A 208 7.18 23.51 11.83
CA LYS A 208 7.34 24.64 10.88
C LYS A 208 8.79 24.88 10.44
N ARG A 209 9.67 23.89 10.52
CA ARG A 209 11.08 23.99 10.15
C ARG A 209 11.38 23.31 8.82
N LEU A 210 10.96 23.97 7.74
CA LEU A 210 11.09 23.45 6.37
C LEU A 210 12.55 23.17 5.96
N ASP A 211 13.50 24.00 6.38
CA ASP A 211 14.91 23.82 6.03
C ASP A 211 15.52 22.56 6.64
N ALA A 212 15.13 22.22 7.88
CA ALA A 212 15.57 21.00 8.53
C ALA A 212 14.93 19.78 7.88
N ALA A 213 13.62 19.82 7.61
CA ALA A 213 12.92 18.76 6.89
C ALA A 213 13.58 18.46 5.53
N ARG A 214 13.93 19.50 4.77
CA ARG A 214 14.63 19.38 3.48
C ARG A 214 16.02 18.78 3.61
N LYS A 215 16.79 19.17 4.62
CA LYS A 215 18.11 18.58 4.89
C LYS A 215 18.00 17.10 5.25
N ILE A 216 17.00 16.73 6.06
CA ILE A 216 16.73 15.33 6.43
C ILE A 216 16.35 14.51 5.20
N LEU A 217 15.42 15.00 4.37
CA LEU A 217 15.01 14.29 3.14
C LEU A 217 16.13 14.23 2.09
N GLY A 218 16.93 15.29 1.95
CA GLY A 218 18.11 15.30 1.09
C GLY A 218 19.18 14.30 1.54
N MET A 219 19.44 14.23 2.85
CA MET A 219 20.32 13.22 3.44
C MET A 219 19.75 11.81 3.26
N ALA A 220 18.44 11.65 3.42
CA ALA A 220 17.76 10.37 3.21
C ALA A 220 17.93 9.86 1.77
N ILE A 221 17.82 10.73 0.76
CA ILE A 221 18.05 10.35 -0.65
C ILE A 221 19.51 9.94 -0.89
N GLY A 222 20.46 10.69 -0.36
CA GLY A 222 21.89 10.39 -0.53
C GLY A 222 22.33 9.09 0.17
N MET A 223 21.75 8.80 1.34
CA MET A 223 22.09 7.59 2.11
C MET A 223 21.26 6.37 1.71
N CYS A 224 19.98 6.58 1.39
CA CYS A 224 18.97 5.54 1.19
C CYS A 224 18.03 5.89 0.01
N PRO A 225 18.45 5.76 -1.25
CA PRO A 225 17.55 6.05 -2.35
C PRO A 225 16.45 4.97 -2.45
N LYS A 226 15.20 5.39 -2.25
CA LYS A 226 13.99 4.57 -2.45
C LYS A 226 12.92 5.39 -3.13
N GLU A 227 12.17 4.77 -4.02
CA GLU A 227 11.02 5.39 -4.69
C GLU A 227 10.02 6.04 -3.71
N LYS A 228 9.72 5.38 -2.58
CA LYS A 228 8.81 5.94 -1.57
C LYS A 228 9.29 7.27 -0.99
N LEU A 229 10.61 7.44 -0.81
CA LEU A 229 11.18 8.69 -0.29
C LEU A 229 11.07 9.82 -1.31
N PHE A 230 11.39 9.54 -2.58
CA PHE A 230 11.22 10.51 -3.66
C PHE A 230 9.77 10.95 -3.78
N ARG A 231 8.82 10.00 -3.84
CA ARG A 231 7.38 10.29 -3.89
C ARG A 231 6.96 11.21 -2.75
N THR A 232 7.26 10.84 -1.50
CA THR A 232 6.88 11.68 -0.35
C THR A 232 7.56 13.05 -0.34
N TYR A 233 8.81 13.15 -0.80
CA TYR A 233 9.50 14.43 -0.81
C TYR A 233 8.93 15.36 -1.90
N ILE A 234 8.61 14.80 -3.07
CA ILE A 234 7.94 15.52 -4.14
C ILE A 234 6.55 15.98 -3.68
N ASP A 235 5.76 15.10 -3.05
CA ASP A 235 4.44 15.44 -2.52
C ASP A 235 4.52 16.61 -1.52
N ILE A 236 5.53 16.61 -0.65
CA ILE A 236 5.78 17.70 0.30
C ILE A 236 6.15 19.00 -0.43
N GLU A 237 7.07 18.98 -1.39
CA GLU A 237 7.48 20.21 -2.09
C GLU A 237 6.37 20.74 -3.01
N LEU A 238 5.52 19.85 -3.55
CA LEU A 238 4.32 20.21 -4.30
C LEU A 238 3.30 20.91 -3.41
N GLN A 239 3.06 20.39 -2.19
CA GLN A 239 2.22 21.06 -1.19
C GLN A 239 2.77 22.44 -0.78
N LEU A 240 4.08 22.62 -0.82
CA LEU A 240 4.73 23.91 -0.56
C LEU A 240 4.80 24.82 -1.79
N GLY A 241 4.37 24.36 -2.97
CA GLY A 241 4.38 25.11 -4.22
C GLY A 241 5.76 25.32 -4.86
N ASN A 242 6.80 24.60 -4.43
CA ASN A 242 8.17 24.79 -4.96
C ASN A 242 8.42 23.93 -6.20
N ILE A 243 7.84 24.35 -7.33
CA ILE A 243 7.89 23.62 -8.61
C ILE A 243 9.32 23.37 -9.10
N ASP A 244 10.21 24.37 -9.02
CA ASP A 244 11.59 24.22 -9.49
C ASP A 244 12.35 23.13 -8.71
N ARG A 245 12.04 22.99 -7.42
CA ARG A 245 12.62 21.89 -6.63
C ARG A 245 12.03 20.56 -7.02
N CYS A 246 10.72 20.47 -7.23
CA CYS A 246 10.09 19.25 -7.74
C CYS A 246 10.78 18.78 -9.02
N ARG A 247 11.09 19.68 -9.95
CA ARG A 247 11.88 19.38 -11.17
C ARG A 247 13.25 18.81 -10.85
N THR A 248 14.03 19.44 -9.97
CA THR A 248 15.34 18.91 -9.56
C THR A 248 15.25 17.55 -8.86
N LEU A 249 14.16 17.30 -8.13
CA LEU A 249 13.93 16.03 -7.44
C LEU A 249 13.54 14.93 -8.43
N TYR A 250 12.68 15.21 -9.39
CA TYR A 250 12.38 14.28 -10.48
C TYR A 250 13.62 13.99 -11.33
N ALA A 251 14.43 14.99 -11.67
CA ALA A 251 15.70 14.77 -12.38
C ALA A 251 16.62 13.81 -11.61
N LYS A 252 16.84 14.05 -10.31
CA LYS A 252 17.62 13.15 -9.44
C LYS A 252 16.97 11.76 -9.28
N TYR A 253 15.64 11.71 -9.29
CA TYR A 253 14.91 10.46 -9.19
C TYR A 253 15.12 9.60 -10.45
N LEU A 254 15.12 10.22 -11.62
CA LEU A 254 15.39 9.59 -12.91
C LEU A 254 16.87 9.24 -13.11
N GLU A 255 17.80 10.03 -12.58
CA GLU A 255 19.23 9.67 -12.54
C GLU A 255 19.46 8.38 -11.73
N TRP A 256 18.75 8.21 -10.61
CA TRP A 256 18.86 7.01 -9.78
C TRP A 256 18.13 5.81 -10.40
N ASN A 257 16.91 6.02 -10.91
CA ASN A 257 16.09 4.96 -11.49
C ASN A 257 15.47 5.41 -12.81
N SER A 258 16.27 5.33 -13.87
CA SER A 258 15.84 5.62 -15.24
C SER A 258 14.84 4.60 -15.79
N ALA A 259 14.76 3.41 -15.17
CA ALA A 259 13.89 2.33 -15.59
C ALA A 259 12.44 2.45 -15.07
N SER A 260 12.20 3.27 -14.04
CA SER A 260 10.88 3.40 -13.43
C SER A 260 9.92 4.19 -14.33
N CYS A 261 9.04 3.46 -14.99
CA CYS A 261 7.96 4.03 -15.80
C CYS A 261 7.04 4.96 -14.98
N SER A 262 6.74 4.61 -13.72
CA SER A 262 5.88 5.42 -12.85
C SER A 262 6.50 6.78 -12.52
N ALA A 263 7.83 6.88 -12.48
CA ALA A 263 8.54 8.13 -12.27
C ALA A 263 8.34 9.08 -13.46
N TRP A 264 8.52 8.57 -14.68
CA TRP A 264 8.34 9.32 -15.91
C TRP A 264 6.90 9.84 -16.07
N SER A 265 5.90 8.97 -15.88
CA SER A 265 4.48 9.37 -15.97
C SER A 265 4.15 10.48 -14.97
N LYS A 266 4.54 10.33 -13.70
CA LYS A 266 4.28 11.36 -12.68
C LYS A 266 5.01 12.67 -12.92
N PHE A 267 6.20 12.62 -13.53
CA PHE A 267 6.94 13.84 -13.87
C PHE A 267 6.25 14.59 -15.01
N ALA A 268 5.77 13.85 -16.01
CA ALA A 268 4.99 14.43 -17.10
C ALA A 268 3.64 14.97 -16.63
N GLU A 269 2.89 14.22 -15.80
CA GLU A 269 1.64 14.69 -15.17
C GLU A 269 1.84 16.01 -14.40
N LEU A 270 2.96 16.15 -13.69
CA LEU A 270 3.30 17.40 -13.00
C LEU A 270 3.49 18.55 -14.00
N GLU A 271 4.27 18.39 -15.07
CA GLU A 271 4.46 19.48 -16.06
C GLU A 271 3.17 19.78 -16.83
N THR A 272 2.33 18.79 -17.10
CA THR A 272 0.99 18.98 -17.68
C THR A 272 0.11 19.82 -16.74
N SER A 273 0.12 19.52 -15.43
CA SER A 273 -0.64 20.31 -14.44
C SER A 273 -0.19 21.77 -14.33
N LEU A 274 1.02 22.06 -14.80
CA LEU A 274 1.60 23.40 -14.84
C LEU A 274 1.38 24.11 -16.18
N GLY A 275 0.77 23.44 -17.17
CA GLY A 275 0.54 23.96 -18.52
C GLY A 275 1.78 23.96 -19.43
N GLU A 276 2.87 23.30 -19.02
CA GLU A 276 4.13 23.27 -19.78
C GLU A 276 4.19 22.05 -20.72
N SER A 277 3.30 22.06 -21.71
CA SER A 277 3.08 20.90 -22.60
C SER A 277 4.30 20.54 -23.45
N GLU A 278 5.10 21.51 -23.89
CA GLU A 278 6.35 21.25 -24.62
C GLU A 278 7.38 20.48 -23.77
N ARG A 279 7.47 20.81 -22.48
CA ARG A 279 8.37 20.09 -21.56
C ARG A 279 7.87 18.69 -21.30
N ALA A 280 6.56 18.52 -21.07
CA ALA A 280 5.96 17.19 -20.93
C ALA A 280 6.25 16.29 -22.14
N ARG A 281 6.13 16.80 -23.37
CA ARG A 281 6.53 16.08 -24.61
C ARG A 281 8.00 15.68 -24.59
N SER A 282 8.89 16.61 -24.24
CA SER A 282 10.34 16.32 -24.17
C SER A 282 10.66 15.22 -23.15
N ILE A 283 9.93 15.17 -22.03
CA ILE A 283 10.08 14.15 -20.99
C ILE A 283 9.62 12.79 -21.51
N TYR A 284 8.49 12.73 -22.23
CA TYR A 284 8.02 11.50 -22.84
C TYR A 284 8.96 10.98 -23.94
N GLU A 285 9.48 11.85 -24.80
CA GLU A 285 10.49 11.46 -25.80
C GLU A 285 11.78 10.97 -25.15
N LEU A 286 12.23 11.63 -24.07
CA LEU A 286 13.37 11.17 -23.29
C LEU A 286 13.11 9.78 -22.69
N ALA A 287 11.91 9.54 -22.16
CA ALA A 287 11.53 8.22 -21.64
C ALA A 287 11.59 7.15 -22.75
N ILE A 288 11.03 7.43 -23.93
CA ILE A 288 11.02 6.49 -25.08
C ILE A 288 12.42 6.21 -25.64
N SER A 289 13.34 7.16 -25.49
CA SER A 289 14.75 6.98 -25.88
C SER A 289 15.53 6.03 -24.96
N GLN A 290 15.04 5.78 -23.74
CA GLN A 290 15.69 4.87 -22.80
C GLN A 290 15.54 3.41 -23.24
N GLN A 291 16.65 2.66 -23.20
CA GLN A 291 16.71 1.27 -23.66
C GLN A 291 16.20 0.25 -22.62
N SER A 292 16.21 0.60 -21.33
CA SER A 292 15.81 -0.27 -20.23
C SER A 292 14.61 0.32 -19.48
N LEU A 293 13.42 0.12 -20.04
CA LEU A 293 12.15 0.44 -19.37
C LEU A 293 11.50 -0.86 -18.87
N ASP A 294 10.97 -0.84 -17.65
CA ASP A 294 10.35 -2.02 -17.02
C ASP A 294 9.05 -2.41 -17.75
N MET A 295 8.18 -1.43 -18.00
CA MET A 295 6.93 -1.59 -18.76
C MET A 295 6.76 -0.42 -19.73
N PRO A 296 7.33 -0.51 -20.96
CA PRO A 296 7.24 0.55 -21.95
C PRO A 296 5.80 0.93 -22.33
N GLU A 297 4.89 -0.04 -22.34
CA GLU A 297 3.48 0.13 -22.77
C GLU A 297 2.74 1.21 -21.98
N VAL A 298 3.05 1.34 -20.68
CA VAL A 298 2.39 2.30 -19.80
C VAL A 298 2.81 3.74 -20.13
N ILE A 299 4.09 3.98 -20.47
CA ILE A 299 4.55 5.29 -20.95
C ILE A 299 3.90 5.64 -22.29
N TRP A 300 3.84 4.70 -23.23
CA TRP A 300 3.21 4.95 -24.53
C TRP A 300 1.73 5.32 -24.40
N LYS A 301 0.99 4.58 -23.57
CA LYS A 301 -0.40 4.91 -23.26
C LYS A 301 -0.52 6.30 -22.63
N ALA A 302 0.27 6.59 -21.59
CA ALA A 302 0.25 7.89 -20.93
C ALA A 302 0.60 9.05 -21.89
N TYR A 303 1.53 8.83 -22.82
CA TYR A 303 1.91 9.86 -23.80
C TYR A 303 0.79 10.10 -24.84
N ILE A 304 0.15 9.02 -25.30
CA ILE A 304 -0.99 9.11 -26.21
C ILE A 304 -2.17 9.81 -25.51
N ASP A 305 -2.50 9.40 -24.29
CA ASP A 305 -3.58 10.01 -23.48
C ASP A 305 -3.30 11.52 -23.25
N PHE A 306 -2.04 11.90 -23.07
CA PHE A 306 -1.62 13.30 -22.95
C PHE A 306 -1.82 14.11 -24.25
N GLU A 307 -1.41 13.61 -25.41
CA GLU A 307 -1.63 14.33 -26.68
C GLU A 307 -3.11 14.39 -27.06
N ILE A 308 -3.90 13.40 -26.65
CA ILE A 308 -5.37 13.42 -26.76
C ILE A 308 -5.94 14.57 -25.91
N ALA A 309 -5.51 14.71 -24.67
CA ALA A 309 -5.96 15.77 -23.76
C ALA A 309 -5.59 17.17 -24.23
N GLU A 310 -4.40 17.33 -24.84
CA GLU A 310 -3.96 18.61 -25.44
C GLU A 310 -4.62 18.91 -26.80
N GLY A 311 -5.26 17.92 -27.42
CA GLY A 311 -5.98 18.05 -28.68
C GLY A 311 -5.16 17.84 -29.96
N ASN A 312 -3.89 17.44 -29.86
CA ASN A 312 -2.99 17.31 -31.02
C ASN A 312 -3.12 15.95 -31.70
N ARG A 313 -4.13 15.81 -32.58
CA ARG A 313 -4.40 14.53 -33.26
C ARG A 313 -3.28 14.06 -34.19
N GLU A 314 -2.57 14.98 -34.82
CA GLU A 314 -1.48 14.65 -35.75
C GLU A 314 -0.30 14.01 -35.02
N ASN A 315 0.07 14.56 -33.86
CA ASN A 315 1.12 13.99 -33.01
C ASN A 315 0.69 12.63 -32.46
N ALA A 316 -0.54 12.51 -31.98
CA ALA A 316 -1.08 11.22 -31.53
C ALA A 316 -1.02 10.15 -32.64
N ARG A 317 -1.39 10.49 -33.88
CA ARG A 317 -1.22 9.62 -35.06
C ARG A 317 0.22 9.17 -35.26
N ALA A 318 1.16 10.13 -35.28
CA ALA A 318 2.58 9.82 -35.44
C ALA A 318 3.11 8.91 -34.31
N LEU A 319 2.61 9.07 -33.08
CA LEU A 319 2.96 8.22 -31.95
C LEU A 319 2.40 6.80 -32.10
N TYR A 320 1.15 6.66 -32.56
CA TYR A 320 0.59 5.34 -32.88
C TYR A 320 1.39 4.64 -33.99
N GLU A 321 1.80 5.36 -35.04
CA GLU A 321 2.64 4.78 -36.10
C GLU A 321 3.99 4.31 -35.56
N ARG A 322 4.68 5.14 -34.76
CA ARG A 322 5.94 4.77 -34.10
C ARG A 322 5.78 3.60 -33.14
N LEU A 323 4.65 3.52 -32.43
CA LEU A 323 4.35 2.41 -31.53
C LEU A 323 4.13 1.12 -32.33
N LEU A 324 3.40 1.18 -33.44
CA LEU A 324 3.14 0.04 -34.32
C LEU A 324 4.40 -0.48 -35.04
N ASP A 325 5.36 0.39 -35.33
CA ASP A 325 6.68 -0.02 -35.84
C ASP A 325 7.47 -0.83 -34.80
N ARG A 326 7.28 -0.54 -33.51
CA ARG A 326 7.94 -1.26 -32.40
C ARG A 326 7.18 -2.51 -31.96
N THR A 327 5.87 -2.41 -31.78
CA THR A 327 5.01 -3.48 -31.27
C THR A 327 3.77 -3.65 -32.14
N LYS A 328 3.62 -4.84 -32.71
CA LYS A 328 2.50 -5.18 -33.62
C LYS A 328 1.36 -5.88 -32.90
N HIS A 329 1.03 -5.44 -31.69
CA HIS A 329 -0.05 -6.04 -30.91
C HIS A 329 -1.43 -5.55 -31.36
N VAL A 330 -2.40 -6.46 -31.42
CA VAL A 330 -3.77 -6.14 -31.84
C VAL A 330 -4.45 -5.11 -30.96
N LYS A 331 -4.13 -5.08 -29.66
CA LYS A 331 -4.65 -4.08 -28.73
C LYS A 331 -4.28 -2.65 -29.13
N VAL A 332 -3.09 -2.44 -29.71
CA VAL A 332 -2.64 -1.13 -30.20
C VAL A 332 -3.39 -0.73 -31.46
N TRP A 333 -3.60 -1.65 -32.39
CA TRP A 333 -4.43 -1.40 -33.57
C TRP A 333 -5.88 -1.06 -33.20
N MET A 334 -6.45 -1.78 -32.23
CA MET A 334 -7.79 -1.48 -31.72
C MET A 334 -7.87 -0.12 -31.03
N SER A 335 -6.85 0.27 -30.25
CA SER A 335 -6.84 1.60 -29.61
C SER A 335 -6.63 2.71 -30.63
N PHE A 336 -5.80 2.50 -31.65
CA PHE A 336 -5.59 3.47 -32.74
C PHE A 336 -6.87 3.70 -33.55
N ALA A 337 -7.56 2.62 -33.92
CA ALA A 337 -8.81 2.73 -34.67
C ALA A 337 -9.95 3.38 -33.84
N LYS A 338 -10.00 3.10 -32.52
CA LYS A 338 -10.92 3.81 -31.61
C LYS A 338 -10.58 5.29 -31.49
N PHE A 339 -9.30 5.64 -31.40
CA PHE A 339 -8.86 7.03 -31.34
C PHE A 339 -9.25 7.85 -32.58
N GLU A 340 -9.10 7.27 -33.79
CA GLU A 340 -9.58 7.90 -35.03
C GLU A 340 -11.10 8.05 -35.06
N ALA A 341 -11.82 7.10 -34.46
CA ALA A 341 -13.28 7.07 -34.43
C ALA A 341 -13.93 8.03 -33.41
N THR A 342 -13.27 8.32 -32.29
CA THR A 342 -13.84 9.15 -31.21
C THR A 342 -13.63 10.64 -31.51
N THR A 343 -14.62 11.50 -31.25
CA THR A 343 -14.45 12.95 -31.41
C THR A 343 -13.54 13.53 -30.31
N LEU A 344 -12.88 14.67 -30.57
CA LEU A 344 -12.00 15.30 -29.56
C LEU A 344 -12.80 15.78 -28.34
N GLY A 345 -14.08 16.16 -28.55
CA GLY A 345 -14.99 16.59 -27.50
C GLY A 345 -15.45 15.46 -26.57
N GLU A 346 -15.71 14.26 -27.10
CA GLU A 346 -16.16 13.11 -26.29
C GLU A 346 -15.06 12.51 -25.40
N LEU A 347 -13.78 12.70 -25.75
CA LEU A 347 -12.64 12.24 -24.92
C LEU A 347 -12.34 13.18 -23.74
N ALA A 348 -12.71 14.46 -23.83
CA ALA A 348 -12.51 15.45 -22.77
C ALA A 348 -13.64 15.43 -21.71
N GLU A 349 -14.82 14.91 -22.04
CA GLU A 349 -15.96 14.81 -21.10
C GLU A 349 -15.82 13.65 -20.10
N GLY A 350 -14.83 12.77 -20.26
CA GLY A 350 -14.59 11.64 -19.35
C GLY A 350 -13.99 12.02 -17.99
N ASP A 351 -13.34 13.18 -17.85
CA ASP A 351 -12.49 13.49 -16.69
C ASP A 351 -12.65 14.90 -16.07
N ALA A 352 -13.65 15.72 -16.46
CA ALA A 352 -13.79 17.07 -15.91
C ALA A 352 -15.23 17.51 -15.58
N GLU A 353 -15.73 17.16 -14.38
CA GLU A 353 -16.66 18.03 -13.65
C GLU A 353 -15.88 19.24 -13.08
N THR A 354 -15.37 20.15 -13.92
CA THR A 354 -14.93 21.48 -13.45
C THR A 354 -14.75 22.45 -14.62
N GLY A 355 -15.64 23.45 -14.67
CA GLY A 355 -15.30 24.85 -14.92
C GLY A 355 -14.54 25.24 -16.20
N GLU A 356 -15.32 25.68 -17.19
CA GLU A 356 -15.07 26.86 -18.04
C GLU A 356 -13.63 27.11 -18.54
N GLY A 357 -13.32 26.72 -19.78
CA GLY A 357 -12.03 27.13 -20.35
C GLY A 357 -11.62 26.75 -21.77
N ALA A 358 -12.53 26.45 -22.71
CA ALA A 358 -12.26 26.60 -24.17
C ALA A 358 -13.51 26.23 -24.99
N ARG A 359 -14.37 27.22 -25.27
CA ARG A 359 -15.32 27.11 -26.37
C ARG A 359 -14.57 27.30 -27.69
N ALA A 360 -13.95 26.23 -28.19
CA ALA A 360 -13.87 25.99 -29.62
C ALA A 360 -14.89 24.89 -29.92
N ARG A 361 -16.16 25.29 -30.10
CA ARG A 361 -17.09 24.46 -30.87
C ARG A 361 -16.52 24.44 -32.29
N GLU A 362 -15.67 23.48 -32.61
CA GLU A 362 -15.62 23.02 -33.99
C GLU A 362 -17.04 22.58 -34.30
N GLU A 363 -17.67 23.24 -35.27
CA GLU A 363 -18.87 22.69 -35.89
C GLU A 363 -18.44 21.32 -36.44
N ASP A 364 -18.81 20.24 -35.74
CA ASP A 364 -18.66 18.86 -36.21
C ASP A 364 -19.50 18.73 -37.50
N THR A 365 -18.92 19.14 -38.62
CA THR A 365 -19.53 18.95 -39.92
C THR A 365 -19.64 17.44 -40.16
N ALA A 366 -20.77 16.98 -40.69
CA ALA A 366 -20.96 15.57 -41.03
C ALA A 366 -19.81 15.03 -41.93
N ALA A 367 -19.22 15.90 -42.76
CA ALA A 367 -18.03 15.61 -43.56
C ALA A 367 -16.80 15.25 -42.72
N ALA A 368 -16.54 15.96 -41.60
CA ALA A 368 -15.44 15.64 -40.69
C ALA A 368 -15.69 14.34 -39.91
N ALA A 369 -16.95 13.99 -39.64
CA ALA A 369 -17.31 12.69 -39.08
C ALA A 369 -17.07 11.54 -40.07
N GLU A 370 -17.48 11.71 -41.33
CA GLU A 370 -17.25 10.72 -42.39
C GLU A 370 -15.77 10.51 -42.69
N GLU A 371 -14.95 11.58 -42.68
CA GLU A 371 -13.50 11.49 -42.88
C GLU A 371 -12.82 10.73 -41.73
N ARG A 372 -13.23 10.96 -40.47
CA ARG A 372 -12.75 10.23 -39.29
C ARG A 372 -13.13 8.74 -39.36
N GLU A 373 -14.36 8.45 -39.74
CA GLU A 373 -14.80 7.05 -39.93
C GLU A 373 -14.01 6.37 -41.05
N ALA A 374 -13.78 7.06 -42.18
CA ALA A 374 -12.94 6.53 -43.25
C ALA A 374 -11.50 6.26 -42.80
N ALA A 375 -10.92 7.16 -41.98
CA ALA A 375 -9.61 6.97 -41.38
C ALA A 375 -9.58 5.73 -40.46
N ALA A 376 -10.56 5.59 -39.56
CA ALA A 376 -10.68 4.42 -38.68
C ALA A 376 -10.83 3.10 -39.47
N ARG A 377 -11.63 3.09 -40.56
CA ARG A 377 -11.76 1.94 -41.47
C ARG A 377 -10.43 1.57 -42.13
N SER A 378 -9.66 2.58 -42.58
CA SER A 378 -8.35 2.36 -43.18
C SER A 378 -7.36 1.73 -42.19
N VAL A 379 -7.43 2.11 -40.91
CA VAL A 379 -6.62 1.53 -39.83
C VAL A 379 -6.99 0.07 -39.59
N TYR A 380 -8.28 -0.26 -39.50
CA TYR A 380 -8.73 -1.66 -39.36
C TYR A 380 -8.31 -2.53 -40.55
N GLU A 381 -8.40 -2.02 -41.77
CA GLU A 381 -7.91 -2.73 -42.96
C GLU A 381 -6.41 -2.97 -42.93
N ARG A 382 -5.63 -1.96 -42.56
CA ARG A 382 -4.17 -2.07 -42.43
C ARG A 382 -3.79 -3.06 -41.34
N ALA A 383 -4.46 -3.01 -40.19
CA ALA A 383 -4.29 -3.95 -39.09
C ALA A 383 -4.57 -5.39 -39.54
N TYR A 384 -5.69 -5.63 -40.22
CA TYR A 384 -6.07 -6.95 -40.70
C TYR A 384 -5.07 -7.52 -41.71
N ARG A 385 -4.54 -6.69 -42.63
CA ARG A 385 -3.48 -7.11 -43.56
C ARG A 385 -2.19 -7.46 -42.81
N CYS A 386 -1.75 -6.62 -41.87
CA CYS A 386 -0.54 -6.86 -41.08
C CYS A 386 -0.62 -8.16 -40.27
N LEU A 387 -1.75 -8.41 -39.60
CA LEU A 387 -1.99 -9.64 -38.83
C LEU A 387 -1.97 -10.89 -39.71
N ARG A 388 -2.62 -10.82 -40.87
CA ARG A 388 -2.67 -11.94 -41.81
C ARG A 388 -1.30 -12.27 -42.40
N ASP A 389 -0.53 -11.25 -42.77
CA ASP A 389 0.72 -11.43 -43.52
C ASP A 389 1.90 -11.78 -42.58
N GLU A 390 1.89 -11.30 -41.34
CA GLU A 390 3.01 -11.47 -40.41
C GLU A 390 2.74 -12.44 -39.24
N GLN A 391 1.49 -12.64 -38.82
CA GLN A 391 1.11 -13.57 -37.75
C GLN A 391 -0.05 -14.51 -38.13
N PRO A 392 0.16 -15.46 -39.08
CA PRO A 392 -0.88 -16.41 -39.51
C PRO A 392 -1.42 -17.32 -38.39
N GLU A 393 -0.64 -17.51 -37.33
CA GLU A 393 -1.00 -18.36 -36.18
C GLU A 393 -1.87 -17.63 -35.13
N ALA A 394 -1.87 -16.29 -35.13
CA ALA A 394 -2.62 -15.45 -34.17
C ALA A 394 -4.10 -15.29 -34.56
N LYS A 395 -4.75 -16.42 -34.83
CA LYS A 395 -6.13 -16.48 -35.34
C LYS A 395 -7.14 -15.87 -34.36
N GLU A 396 -6.94 -16.06 -33.06
CA GLU A 396 -7.78 -15.48 -32.00
C GLU A 396 -7.69 -13.95 -31.97
N GLU A 397 -6.48 -13.41 -32.15
CA GLU A 397 -6.25 -11.97 -32.16
C GLU A 397 -6.87 -11.32 -33.40
N ALA A 398 -6.80 -11.98 -34.56
CA ALA A 398 -7.50 -11.55 -35.76
C ALA A 398 -9.04 -11.61 -35.60
N VAL A 399 -9.59 -12.58 -34.89
CA VAL A 399 -11.03 -12.62 -34.54
C VAL A 399 -11.41 -11.42 -33.68
N LEU A 400 -10.62 -11.13 -32.64
CA LEU A 400 -10.87 -9.99 -31.76
C LEU A 400 -10.85 -8.66 -32.52
N LEU A 401 -9.91 -8.49 -33.45
CA LEU A 401 -9.87 -7.31 -34.31
C LEU A 401 -11.12 -7.19 -35.20
N LEU A 402 -11.55 -8.29 -35.82
CA LEU A 402 -12.74 -8.30 -36.69
C LEU A 402 -14.04 -8.09 -35.90
N GLU A 403 -14.15 -8.63 -34.69
CA GLU A 403 -15.27 -8.36 -33.79
C GLU A 403 -15.30 -6.89 -33.37
N ALA A 404 -14.13 -6.29 -33.07
CA ALA A 404 -14.03 -4.86 -32.77
C ALA A 404 -14.41 -4.00 -33.98
N TRP A 405 -13.95 -4.35 -35.18
CA TRP A 405 -14.32 -3.66 -36.42
C TRP A 405 -15.81 -3.76 -36.70
N ARG A 406 -16.42 -4.95 -36.50
CA ARG A 406 -17.87 -5.13 -36.66
C ARG A 406 -18.64 -4.23 -35.70
N ARG A 407 -18.25 -4.16 -34.43
CA ARG A 407 -18.90 -3.27 -33.44
C ARG A 407 -18.79 -1.81 -33.85
N PHE A 408 -17.62 -1.40 -34.31
CA PHE A 408 -17.40 -0.04 -34.82
C PHE A 408 -18.33 0.28 -36.01
N GLU A 409 -18.43 -0.60 -37.02
CA GLU A 409 -19.32 -0.37 -38.16
C GLU A 409 -20.80 -0.38 -37.77
N GLN A 410 -21.20 -1.15 -36.76
CA GLN A 410 -22.55 -1.12 -36.21
C GLN A 410 -22.86 0.22 -35.51
N GLU A 411 -21.90 0.76 -34.76
CA GLU A 411 -22.02 2.08 -34.11
C GLU A 411 -21.99 3.24 -35.12
N ALA A 412 -21.22 3.10 -36.21
CA ALA A 412 -21.22 4.04 -37.33
C ALA A 412 -22.52 3.95 -38.15
N ALA A 413 -23.06 2.74 -38.37
CA ALA A 413 -24.35 2.54 -39.03
C ALA A 413 -25.54 3.04 -38.20
N ALA A 414 -25.41 3.08 -36.88
CA ALA A 414 -26.40 3.73 -36.01
C ALA A 414 -26.36 5.27 -36.14
N ARG A 415 -25.21 5.86 -36.51
CA ARG A 415 -24.99 7.31 -36.67
C ARG A 415 -25.19 7.82 -38.10
N GLY A 416 -24.97 6.99 -39.13
CA GLY A 416 -25.12 7.32 -40.55
C GLY A 416 -25.81 6.21 -41.37
N GLY A 417 -26.74 6.59 -42.25
CA GLY A 417 -27.62 5.67 -42.99
C GLY A 417 -26.99 4.95 -44.20
N GLU A 418 -27.56 3.78 -44.52
CA GLU A 418 -27.35 2.84 -45.66
C GLU A 418 -25.91 2.46 -46.08
N ALA A 419 -24.99 3.41 -46.28
CA ALA A 419 -23.61 3.14 -46.69
C ALA A 419 -22.85 2.30 -45.64
N SER A 420 -23.05 2.61 -44.35
CA SER A 420 -22.45 1.88 -43.23
C SER A 420 -23.01 0.45 -43.09
N SER A 421 -24.25 0.18 -43.51
CA SER A 421 -24.83 -1.18 -43.49
C SER A 421 -24.12 -2.12 -44.47
N SER A 422 -23.69 -1.60 -45.63
CA SER A 422 -22.90 -2.37 -46.60
C SER A 422 -21.49 -2.70 -46.08
N ALA A 423 -20.91 -1.80 -45.28
CA ALA A 423 -19.62 -2.01 -44.63
C ALA A 423 -19.71 -3.08 -43.53
N VAL A 424 -20.79 -3.10 -42.73
CA VAL A 424 -21.06 -4.17 -41.75
C VAL A 424 -21.12 -5.53 -42.43
N GLU A 425 -21.86 -5.65 -43.55
CA GLU A 425 -21.93 -6.91 -44.29
C GLU A 425 -20.58 -7.36 -44.85
N ALA A 426 -19.74 -6.42 -45.30
CA ALA A 426 -18.40 -6.72 -45.78
C ALA A 426 -17.48 -7.26 -44.67
N VAL A 427 -17.59 -6.72 -43.44
CA VAL A 427 -16.85 -7.22 -42.26
C VAL A 427 -17.40 -8.57 -41.80
N GLU A 428 -18.72 -8.77 -41.82
CA GLU A 428 -19.35 -10.05 -41.47
C GLU A 428 -18.95 -11.18 -42.40
N ARG A 429 -18.76 -10.89 -43.70
CA ARG A 429 -18.22 -11.86 -44.66
C ARG A 429 -16.78 -12.28 -44.38
N ARG A 430 -16.01 -11.48 -43.62
CA ARG A 430 -14.61 -11.75 -43.27
C ARG A 430 -14.48 -12.50 -41.92
N LEU A 431 -15.55 -12.61 -41.13
CA LEU A 431 -15.52 -13.28 -39.84
C LEU A 431 -15.24 -14.79 -39.98
N PRO A 432 -14.32 -15.35 -39.18
CA PRO A 432 -14.01 -16.76 -39.19
C PRO A 432 -15.11 -17.59 -38.51
N ARG A 433 -15.22 -18.85 -38.93
CA ARG A 433 -16.09 -19.83 -38.26
C ARG A 433 -15.33 -20.52 -37.14
N ARG A 434 -15.91 -20.53 -35.94
CA ARG A 434 -15.36 -21.24 -34.78
C ARG A 434 -15.68 -22.73 -34.87
N ILE A 435 -14.67 -23.58 -34.92
CA ILE A 435 -14.81 -25.04 -35.02
C ILE A 435 -14.12 -25.69 -33.83
N LYS A 436 -14.73 -26.75 -33.29
CA LYS A 436 -14.12 -27.57 -32.21
C LYS A 436 -13.20 -28.61 -32.82
N ARG A 437 -11.93 -28.63 -32.43
CA ARG A 437 -10.94 -29.64 -32.82
C ARG A 437 -10.43 -30.36 -31.56
N LYS A 438 -9.95 -31.59 -31.73
CA LYS A 438 -9.38 -32.40 -30.64
C LYS A 438 -7.90 -32.61 -30.92
N ARG A 439 -7.02 -32.30 -29.95
CA ARG A 439 -5.58 -32.60 -30.01
C ARG A 439 -5.20 -33.63 -28.95
N PRO A 440 -4.33 -34.60 -29.27
CA PRO A 440 -3.80 -35.48 -28.24
C PRO A 440 -2.87 -34.70 -27.30
N ILE A 441 -3.00 -34.92 -25.99
CA ILE A 441 -2.12 -34.41 -24.94
C ILE A 441 -0.98 -35.41 -24.80
N LEU A 442 0.26 -34.96 -24.96
CA LEU A 442 1.47 -35.75 -24.75
C LEU A 442 1.97 -35.52 -23.31
N THR A 443 2.30 -36.58 -22.59
CA THR A 443 3.10 -36.45 -21.34
C THR A 443 4.57 -36.18 -21.66
N ASP A 444 5.39 -35.80 -20.66
CA ASP A 444 6.84 -35.56 -20.81
C ASP A 444 7.61 -36.75 -21.43
N ASP A 445 7.04 -37.96 -21.42
CA ASP A 445 7.60 -39.18 -22.04
C ASP A 445 7.07 -39.46 -23.46
N GLY A 446 6.29 -38.56 -24.06
CA GLY A 446 5.76 -38.69 -25.43
C GLY A 446 4.64 -39.72 -25.60
N LEU A 447 4.03 -40.21 -24.51
CA LEU A 447 2.85 -41.08 -24.56
C LEU A 447 1.56 -40.24 -24.52
N GLU A 448 0.58 -40.61 -25.35
CA GLU A 448 -0.72 -39.91 -25.45
C GLU A 448 -1.56 -40.15 -24.18
N ALA A 449 -1.76 -39.11 -23.38
CA ALA A 449 -2.44 -39.16 -22.07
C ALA A 449 -3.89 -38.67 -22.10
N GLY A 450 -4.40 -38.24 -23.25
CA GLY A 450 -5.80 -37.82 -23.42
C GLY A 450 -6.02 -36.96 -24.66
N MET A 451 -7.27 -36.59 -24.95
CA MET A 451 -7.63 -35.66 -26.02
C MET A 451 -8.12 -34.34 -25.41
N GLU A 452 -7.44 -33.23 -25.70
CA GLU A 452 -7.89 -31.89 -25.33
C GLU A 452 -8.76 -31.29 -26.44
N GLU A 453 -9.95 -30.81 -26.09
CA GLU A 453 -10.80 -30.06 -27.02
C GLU A 453 -10.32 -28.60 -27.06
N TYR A 454 -9.88 -28.12 -28.23
CA TYR A 454 -9.53 -26.72 -28.45
C TYR A 454 -10.39 -26.12 -29.56
N TYR A 455 -10.58 -24.80 -29.53
CA TYR A 455 -11.30 -24.08 -30.57
C TYR A 455 -10.29 -23.57 -31.62
N ASP A 456 -10.59 -23.83 -32.88
CA ASP A 456 -9.83 -23.32 -34.02
C ASP A 456 -10.74 -22.42 -34.86
N TYR A 457 -10.17 -21.40 -35.47
CA TYR A 457 -10.88 -20.41 -36.27
C TYR A 457 -10.48 -20.57 -37.75
N ILE A 458 -11.45 -20.85 -38.61
CA ILE A 458 -11.22 -20.93 -40.05
C ILE A 458 -11.71 -19.65 -40.70
N PHE A 459 -10.78 -18.91 -41.31
CA PHE A 459 -11.12 -17.73 -42.11
C PHE A 459 -11.75 -18.16 -43.44
N PRO A 460 -12.74 -17.42 -43.98
CA PRO A 460 -13.40 -17.74 -45.25
C PRO A 460 -12.44 -17.94 -46.43
N ASP A 461 -11.29 -17.25 -46.43
CA ASP A 461 -10.27 -17.39 -47.47
C ASP A 461 -9.42 -18.67 -47.33
N GLU A 462 -9.17 -19.15 -46.10
CA GLU A 462 -8.51 -20.44 -45.86
C GLU A 462 -9.41 -21.63 -46.24
N ALA A 463 -10.73 -21.48 -46.09
CA ALA A 463 -11.70 -22.49 -46.52
C ALA A 463 -11.66 -22.74 -48.03
N ASN A 464 -11.25 -21.74 -48.83
CA ASN A 464 -11.04 -21.89 -50.27
C ASN A 464 -9.73 -22.60 -50.64
N HIS A 465 -8.76 -22.69 -49.73
CA HIS A 465 -7.50 -23.41 -49.90
C HIS A 465 -7.52 -24.87 -49.43
N ALA A 466 -8.66 -25.37 -48.93
CA ALA A 466 -8.86 -26.78 -48.63
C ALA A 466 -9.58 -27.49 -49.81
N PRO A 467 -8.87 -28.00 -50.83
CA PRO A 467 -9.48 -28.73 -51.96
C PRO A 467 -10.27 -29.98 -51.51
N ASN A 468 -9.96 -30.49 -50.31
CA ASN A 468 -10.55 -31.71 -49.76
C ASN A 468 -12.02 -31.53 -49.33
N LEU A 469 -12.46 -30.32 -48.99
CA LEU A 469 -13.84 -30.06 -48.58
C LEU A 469 -14.82 -30.14 -49.75
N LYS A 470 -14.43 -29.64 -50.94
CA LYS A 470 -15.25 -29.76 -52.17
C LYS A 470 -15.38 -31.21 -52.63
N ILE A 471 -14.32 -32.02 -52.46
CA ILE A 471 -14.35 -33.45 -52.78
C ILE A 471 -15.26 -34.20 -51.81
N LEU A 472 -15.23 -33.87 -50.51
CA LEU A 472 -16.12 -34.46 -49.50
C LEU A 472 -17.58 -34.04 -49.68
N GLU A 473 -17.86 -32.78 -50.01
CA GLU A 473 -19.21 -32.34 -50.35
C GLU A 473 -19.73 -33.00 -51.64
N ALA A 474 -18.88 -33.15 -52.66
CA ALA A 474 -19.22 -33.87 -53.88
C ALA A 474 -19.49 -35.36 -53.61
N ALA A 475 -18.69 -36.01 -52.76
CA ALA A 475 -18.90 -37.38 -52.32
C ALA A 475 -20.20 -37.55 -51.51
N TYR A 476 -20.54 -36.58 -50.66
CA TYR A 476 -21.79 -36.58 -49.91
C TYR A 476 -23.01 -36.39 -50.84
N ARG A 477 -22.91 -35.48 -51.83
CA ARG A 477 -23.94 -35.29 -52.86
C ARG A 477 -24.13 -36.53 -53.74
N TRP A 478 -23.04 -37.20 -54.12
CA TRP A 478 -23.10 -38.47 -54.87
C TRP A 478 -23.78 -39.58 -54.05
N LYS A 479 -23.44 -39.70 -52.76
CA LYS A 479 -24.08 -40.67 -51.87
C LYS A 479 -25.58 -40.39 -51.71
N LYS A 480 -25.97 -39.11 -51.57
CA LYS A 480 -27.37 -38.70 -51.42
C LYS A 480 -28.19 -38.95 -52.69
N GLN A 481 -27.59 -38.79 -53.87
CA GLN A 481 -28.21 -39.15 -55.16
C GLN A 481 -28.43 -40.66 -55.27
N LYS A 482 -27.43 -41.48 -54.88
CA LYS A 482 -27.59 -42.94 -54.88
C LYS A 482 -28.66 -43.45 -53.92
N THR A 483 -28.82 -42.83 -52.76
CA THR A 483 -29.88 -43.21 -51.80
C THR A 483 -31.27 -42.67 -52.15
N GLY A 484 -31.37 -41.75 -53.12
CA GLY A 484 -32.64 -41.19 -53.59
C GLY A 484 -33.28 -41.95 -54.75
N ASP A 485 -32.51 -42.79 -55.46
CA ASP A 485 -32.98 -43.63 -56.57
C ASP A 485 -33.38 -45.07 -56.12
N GLU A 486 -33.26 -45.39 -54.82
CA GLU A 486 -33.74 -46.66 -54.23
C GLU A 486 -34.99 -46.44 -53.37
N SER A 487 -36.04 -45.80 -53.92
CA SER A 487 -37.38 -45.74 -53.31
C SER A 487 -38.48 -45.95 -54.32
#